data_AF-A0A450TVP6-F1
#
_entry.id   AF-A0A450TVP6-F1
#
_cell.length_a   1.000
_cell.length_b   1.000
_cell.length_c   1.000
_cell.angle_alpha   90.00
_cell.angle_beta   90.00
_cell.angle_gamma   90.00
#
_symmetry.space_group_name_H-M   'P 1'
#
loop_
_entity.id
_entity.type
_entity.pdbx_description
1 polymer ?
#
loop_
_entity_poly.entity_id
_entity_poly.type
_entity_poly.pdbx_seq_one_letter_code
_entity_poly.pdbx_strand_id
1 'polypeptide(L)' 'MTNTWIAGVDNPLAKMRLFCFPFAGGNTLTYRAWPRQLSPEIELRPRRLSDLR' A
#
# COMPACT_ATOMS: atom_id res chain seq x y z
N MET A 1 -14.28 -3.15 -10.19
CA MET A 1 -13.87 -1.72 -10.17
C MET A 1 -12.55 -1.62 -9.44
N THR A 2 -11.46 -1.26 -10.11
CA THR A 2 -10.12 -1.16 -9.51
C THR A 2 -10.00 0.16 -8.76
N ASN A 3 -9.72 0.11 -7.45
CA ASN A 3 -9.52 1.33 -6.66
C ASN A 3 -8.18 1.98 -7.04
N THR A 4 -8.23 3.11 -7.75
CA THR A 4 -7.05 3.81 -8.25
C THR A 4 -6.26 4.52 -7.14
N TRP A 5 -6.85 4.70 -5.96
CA TRP A 5 -6.26 5.42 -4.82
C TRP A 5 -5.37 4.55 -3.93
N ILE A 6 -5.45 3.23 -4.07
CA ILE A 6 -4.71 2.28 -3.23
C ILE A 6 -3.86 1.37 -4.13
N ALA A 7 -2.59 1.22 -3.78
CA ALA A 7 -1.66 0.32 -4.45
C ALA A 7 -1.50 -0.99 -3.66
N GLY A 8 -0.89 -1.98 -4.32
CA GLY A 8 -0.72 -3.33 -3.78
C GLY A 8 -1.76 -4.31 -4.33
N VAL A 9 -1.58 -5.58 -3.98
CA VAL A 9 -2.45 -6.69 -4.38
C VAL A 9 -3.38 -7.02 -3.23
N ASP A 10 -4.66 -7.23 -3.51
CA ASP A 10 -5.62 -7.65 -2.51
C ASP A 10 -5.29 -9.07 -2.04
N ASN A 11 -5.30 -9.29 -0.72
CA ASN A 11 -5.09 -10.57 -0.07
C ASN A 11 -6.32 -10.88 0.82
N PRO A 12 -7.27 -11.69 0.34
CA PRO A 12 -8.48 -12.06 1.09
C PRO A 12 -8.19 -12.75 2.43
N LEU A 13 -7.00 -13.36 2.59
CA LEU A 13 -6.59 -14.07 3.79
C LEU A 13 -5.87 -13.16 4.80
N ALA A 14 -5.66 -11.88 4.48
CA ALA A 14 -5.00 -10.96 5.37
C ALA A 14 -5.82 -10.72 6.65
N LYS A 15 -5.18 -10.89 7.80
CA LYS A 15 -5.78 -10.62 9.11
C LYS A 15 -5.69 -9.15 9.49
N MET A 16 -4.73 -8.42 8.90
CA MET A 16 -4.54 -6.99 9.12
C MET A 16 -4.19 -6.28 7.83
N ARG A 17 -4.66 -5.03 7.68
CA ARG A 17 -4.31 -4.13 6.58
C ARG A 17 -3.53 -2.95 7.10
N LEU A 18 -2.32 -2.74 6.58
CA LEU A 18 -1.46 -1.62 6.91
C LEU A 18 -1.55 -0.56 5.82
N PHE A 19 -2.20 0.57 6.12
CA PHE A 19 -2.26 1.72 5.22
C PHE A 19 -1.01 2.57 5.35
N CYS A 20 -0.32 2.83 4.24
CA CYS A 20 0.93 3.57 4.23
C CYS A 20 0.79 4.88 3.46
N PHE A 21 1.20 5.98 4.10
CA PHE A 21 1.16 7.33 3.54
C PHE A 21 2.59 7.81 3.28
N PRO A 22 3.00 7.97 2.01
CA PRO A 22 4.34 8.44 1.71
C PRO A 22 4.55 9.87 2.23
N PHE A 23 5.81 10.20 2.49
CA PHE A 23 6.23 11.57 2.78
C PHE A 23 6.03 12.47 1.55
N ALA A 24 6.14 13.80 1.74
CA ALA A 24 5.97 14.78 0.66
C ALA A 24 6.95 14.54 -0.51
N GLY A 25 6.43 14.45 -1.74
CA GLY A 25 7.21 14.11 -2.94
C GLY A 25 7.52 12.61 -3.09
N GLY A 26 7.17 11.79 -2.09
CA GLY A 26 7.28 10.33 -2.15
C GLY A 26 6.11 9.68 -2.88
N ASN A 27 6.26 8.40 -3.22
CA ASN A 27 5.22 7.62 -3.87
C ASN A 27 5.11 6.21 -3.26
N THR A 28 4.18 5.40 -3.77
CA THR A 28 3.89 4.07 -3.24
C THR A 28 5.06 3.08 -3.36
N LEU A 29 6.04 3.33 -4.24
CA LEU A 29 7.21 2.46 -4.42
C LEU A 29 8.20 2.51 -3.25
N THR A 30 8.09 3.52 -2.38
CA THR A 30 8.84 3.59 -1.11
C THR A 30 8.64 2.33 -0.27
N TYR A 31 7.46 1.70 -0.36
CA TYR A 31 7.11 0.53 0.45
C TYR A 31 7.29 -0.82 -0.28
N ARG A 32 7.82 -0.85 -1.51
CA ARG A 32 7.84 -2.07 -2.35
C ARG A 32 8.56 -3.27 -1.71
N ALA A 33 9.54 -3.02 -0.85
CA ALA A 33 10.33 -4.06 -0.20
C ALA A 33 9.72 -4.54 1.12
N TRP A 34 8.79 -3.79 1.69
CA TRP A 34 8.21 -4.07 3.02
C TRP A 34 7.48 -5.41 3.09
N PRO A 35 6.74 -5.88 2.08
CA PRO A 35 6.09 -7.19 2.14
C PRO A 35 7.06 -8.35 2.43
N ARG A 36 8.35 -8.22 2.09
CA ARG A 36 9.38 -9.23 2.38
C ARG A 36 9.82 -9.27 3.84
N GLN A 37 9.49 -8.23 4.61
CA GLN A 37 9.92 -8.02 5.99
C GLN A 37 8.74 -8.14 6.98
N LEU A 38 7.51 -8.20 6.46
CA LEU A 38 6.29 -8.30 7.25
C LEU A 38 5.79 -9.74 7.27
N SER A 39 4.97 -10.06 8.27
CA SER A 39 4.20 -11.31 8.27
C SER A 39 3.30 -11.36 7.01
N PRO A 40 3.15 -12.53 6.36
CA PRO A 40 2.27 -12.70 5.20
C PRO A 40 0.78 -12.44 5.51
N GLU A 41 0.40 -12.42 6.79
CA GLU A 41 -0.95 -12.08 7.24
C GLU A 41 -1.23 -10.56 7.22
N ILE A 42 -0.20 -9.74 6.98
CA ILE A 42 -0.28 -8.28 6.87
C ILE A 42 -0.33 -7.88 5.40
N GLU A 43 -1.48 -7.35 4.98
CA GLU A 43 -1.64 -6.77 3.66
C GLU A 43 -1.22 -5.30 3.67
N LEU A 44 -0.20 -4.98 2.87
CA LEU A 44 0.29 -3.62 2.72
C LEU A 44 -0.55 -2.86 1.69
N ARG A 45 -1.08 -1.69 2.09
CA ARG A 45 -1.96 -0.84 1.27
C ARG A 45 -1.43 0.60 1.16
N PRO A 46 -0.37 0.84 0.37
CA PRO A 46 0.13 2.18 0.12
C PRO A 46 -0.92 3.05 -0.58
N ARG A 47 -1.11 4.26 -0.08
CA ARG A 47 -2.05 5.20 -0.67
C ARG A 47 -1.37 5.94 -1.82
N ARG A 48 -1.95 5.85 -3.03
CA ARG A 48 -1.60 6.74 -4.14
C ARG A 48 -2.14 8.12 -3.82
N LEU A 49 -1.24 9.06 -3.59
CA LEU A 49 -1.55 10.48 -3.69
C LEU A 49 -1.59 10.76 -5.20
N SER A 50 -2.73 10.51 -5.83
CA SER A 50 -2.99 11.17 -7.11
C SER A 50 -2.97 12.67 -6.83
N ASP A 51 -2.22 13.40 -7.65
CA ASP A 51 -2.09 14.84 -7.57
C ASP A 51 -3.45 15.46 -7.26
N LEU A 52 -3.51 16.26 -6.20
CA LEU A 52 -4.55 17.26 -6.03
C LEU A 52 -4.35 18.25 -7.18
N ARG A 53 -4.91 17.94 -8.35
CA ARG A 53 -5.19 18.95 -9.37
C ARG A 53 -6.44 19.72 -8.97
#